data_AF-A0A7V9KIT4-F1
#
_entry.id   AF-A0A7V9KIT4-F1
#
_cell.length_a   1.000
_cell.length_b   1.000
_cell.length_c   1.000
_cell.angle_alpha   90.00
_cell.angle_beta   90.00
_cell.angle_gamma   90.00
#
_symmetry.space_group_name_H-M   'P 1'
#
loop_
_entity.id
_entity.type
_entity.pdbx_description
1 polymer ?
#
loop_
_entity_poly.entity_id
_entity_poly.type
_entity_poly.pdbx_seq_one_letter_code
_entity_poly.pdbx_strand_id
1 'polypeptide(L)'
;PDPADAATTIAAEVDTRYSQFLDPDGLRGARLGVPRDVYWGYSPAADRVAAAALDTLRDLGAEIIDSAPIPTAHELTGGWPPSDDTPLTVLLYEFKADINAYLASLGSRTSVRDLAGLIEFNERHAAHEMPYFGQELFHLALAKGPLTDPAYLSALERNRRLARADGIDRVLTELRLDALVMPTGGPPAKIDLVNGEHHAGGASRPAALAGYPVITVPAGYAYGLPVGLTFMGTALGEPSLLKFAFAFEQATRARRPPTYAPVSIYPPEPPAGSSSQG
;
A
#
# COMPACT_ATOMS: atom_id res chain seq x y z
N PRO A 1 0.42 -25.25 1.54
CA PRO A 1 -0.78 -24.62 2.16
C PRO A 1 -0.71 -24.71 3.69
N ASP A 2 -1.04 -23.63 4.38
CA ASP A 2 -1.19 -23.61 5.83
C ASP A 2 -2.64 -24.02 6.19
N PRO A 3 -2.85 -25.14 6.92
CA PRO A 3 -4.20 -25.53 7.33
C PRO A 3 -4.87 -24.56 8.30
N ALA A 4 -4.12 -23.67 8.96
CA ALA A 4 -4.66 -22.64 9.83
C ALA A 4 -5.14 -21.39 9.07
N ASP A 5 -4.78 -21.26 7.80
CA ASP A 5 -5.17 -20.13 6.95
C ASP A 5 -5.69 -20.60 5.59
N ALA A 6 -7.02 -20.57 5.46
CA ALA A 6 -7.73 -20.94 4.24
C ALA A 6 -7.31 -20.10 3.02
N ALA A 7 -6.84 -18.87 3.21
CA ALA A 7 -6.39 -18.02 2.09
C ALA A 7 -5.18 -18.63 1.37
N THR A 8 -4.35 -19.42 2.04
CA THR A 8 -3.16 -20.05 1.44
C THR A 8 -3.47 -21.17 0.45
N THR A 9 -4.72 -21.62 0.38
CA THR A 9 -5.15 -22.69 -0.54
C THR A 9 -5.05 -22.28 -2.00
N ILE A 10 -5.19 -20.98 -2.32
CA ILE A 10 -5.06 -20.44 -3.68
C ILE A 10 -3.68 -20.70 -4.29
N ALA A 11 -2.65 -20.83 -3.45
CA ALA A 11 -1.26 -21.01 -3.86
C ALA A 11 -0.79 -22.48 -3.80
N ALA A 12 -1.71 -23.44 -3.67
CA ALA A 12 -1.35 -24.85 -3.48
C ALA A 12 -0.46 -25.43 -4.60
N GLU A 13 -0.57 -24.90 -5.81
CA GLU A 13 0.13 -25.38 -7.01
C GLU A 13 1.19 -24.39 -7.54
N VAL A 14 1.48 -23.30 -6.81
CA VAL A 14 2.45 -22.28 -7.24
C VAL A 14 3.87 -22.72 -6.89
N ASP A 15 4.80 -22.71 -7.87
CA ASP A 15 6.24 -22.92 -7.59
C ASP A 15 6.78 -21.70 -6.80
N THR A 16 7.19 -21.95 -5.57
CA THR A 16 7.68 -20.93 -4.64
C THR A 16 9.17 -20.62 -4.81
N ARG A 17 9.88 -21.29 -5.74
CA ARG A 17 11.29 -21.00 -6.04
C ARG A 17 11.42 -19.77 -6.93
N TYR A 18 11.13 -18.62 -6.37
CA TYR A 18 11.08 -17.35 -7.09
C TYR A 18 12.42 -16.89 -7.67
N SER A 19 13.55 -17.38 -7.15
CA SER A 19 14.88 -17.05 -7.65
C SER A 19 15.11 -17.45 -9.11
N GLN A 20 14.32 -18.38 -9.66
CA GLN A 20 14.40 -18.78 -11.06
C GLN A 20 13.91 -17.68 -12.03
N PHE A 21 13.18 -16.68 -11.53
CA PHE A 21 12.66 -15.57 -12.33
C PHE A 21 13.59 -14.33 -12.32
N LEU A 22 14.76 -14.42 -11.68
CA LEU A 22 15.76 -13.35 -11.65
C LEU A 22 16.53 -13.30 -12.98
N ASP A 23 15.94 -12.64 -13.97
CA ASP A 23 16.45 -12.54 -15.33
C ASP A 23 16.78 -11.07 -15.68
N PRO A 24 18.05 -10.70 -15.93
CA PRO A 24 18.43 -9.35 -16.34
C PRO A 24 17.80 -8.90 -17.66
N ASP A 25 17.43 -9.84 -18.54
CA ASP A 25 16.73 -9.57 -19.79
C ASP A 25 15.20 -9.57 -19.61
N GLY A 26 14.74 -9.53 -18.36
CA GLY A 26 13.37 -9.83 -17.97
C GLY A 26 12.29 -8.95 -18.61
N LEU A 27 12.66 -7.77 -19.08
CA LEU A 27 11.78 -6.77 -19.69
C LEU A 27 11.65 -6.92 -21.22
N ARG A 28 12.48 -7.73 -21.87
CA ARG A 28 12.45 -7.89 -23.33
C ARG A 28 11.10 -8.46 -23.78
N GLY A 29 10.34 -7.65 -24.51
CA GLY A 29 9.00 -8.01 -25.01
C GLY A 29 7.88 -7.89 -23.97
N ALA A 30 8.16 -7.40 -22.77
CA ALA A 30 7.12 -7.15 -21.76
C ALA A 30 6.22 -6.00 -22.21
N ARG A 31 4.91 -6.12 -22.02
CA ARG A 31 3.91 -5.09 -22.33
C ARG A 31 3.42 -4.45 -21.04
N LEU A 32 3.84 -3.22 -20.77
CA LEU A 32 3.58 -2.54 -19.50
C LEU A 32 2.66 -1.33 -19.71
N GLY A 33 1.55 -1.28 -18.98
CA GLY A 33 0.58 -0.19 -19.07
C GLY A 33 0.83 0.92 -18.07
N VAL A 34 0.59 2.18 -18.46
CA VAL A 34 0.69 3.34 -17.55
C VAL A 34 -0.71 3.88 -17.23
N PRO A 35 -1.22 3.68 -16.00
CA PRO A 35 -2.49 4.25 -15.58
C PRO A 35 -2.29 5.70 -15.13
N ARG A 36 -2.35 6.64 -16.07
CA ARG A 36 -2.09 8.08 -15.80
C ARG A 36 -3.11 8.71 -14.84
N ASP A 37 -4.38 8.37 -15.01
CA ASP A 37 -5.45 8.88 -14.16
C ASP A 37 -5.33 8.31 -12.74
N VAL A 38 -5.59 9.12 -11.72
CA VAL A 38 -5.44 8.84 -10.27
C VAL A 38 -4.00 8.58 -9.78
N TYR A 39 -3.18 7.83 -10.53
CA TYR A 39 -1.89 7.32 -10.05
C TYR A 39 -0.68 8.17 -10.47
N TRP A 40 -0.90 9.30 -11.14
CA TRP A 40 0.09 10.31 -11.49
C TRP A 40 -0.45 11.72 -11.20
N GLY A 41 0.39 12.75 -11.29
CA GLY A 41 -0.03 14.15 -11.22
C GLY A 41 -0.17 14.72 -9.79
N TYR A 42 -0.15 13.87 -8.77
CA TYR A 42 -0.15 14.29 -7.37
C TYR A 42 1.23 14.75 -6.86
N SER A 43 2.32 14.43 -7.59
CA SER A 43 3.67 14.89 -7.26
C SER A 43 4.52 15.05 -8.52
N PRO A 44 4.70 16.29 -9.02
CA PRO A 44 5.53 16.54 -10.21
C PRO A 44 6.97 16.03 -10.07
N ALA A 45 7.49 15.93 -8.83
CA ALA A 45 8.82 15.42 -8.58
C ALA A 45 8.88 13.88 -8.69
N ALA A 46 7.89 13.17 -8.16
CA ALA A 46 7.80 11.72 -8.32
C ALA A 46 7.51 11.35 -9.77
N ASP A 47 6.62 12.09 -10.44
CA ASP A 47 6.27 11.88 -11.85
C ASP A 47 7.50 12.00 -12.76
N ARG A 48 8.41 12.96 -12.51
CA ARG A 48 9.66 13.06 -13.28
C ARG A 48 10.57 11.85 -13.09
N VAL A 49 10.69 11.34 -11.86
CA VAL A 49 11.48 10.13 -11.59
C VAL A 49 10.86 8.91 -12.28
N ALA A 50 9.55 8.75 -12.16
CA ALA A 50 8.85 7.64 -12.81
C ALA A 50 8.89 7.74 -14.34
N ALA A 51 8.78 8.95 -14.91
CA ALA A 51 8.92 9.14 -16.36
C ALA A 51 10.29 8.71 -16.88
N ALA A 52 11.39 9.08 -16.19
CA ALA A 52 12.73 8.60 -16.54
C ALA A 52 12.87 7.07 -16.40
N ALA A 53 12.17 6.48 -15.42
CA ALA A 53 12.11 5.04 -15.28
C ALA A 53 11.36 4.37 -16.44
N LEU A 54 10.28 4.96 -16.97
CA LEU A 54 9.59 4.47 -18.17
C LEU A 54 10.52 4.45 -19.39
N ASP A 55 11.40 5.44 -19.53
CA ASP A 55 12.38 5.46 -20.62
C ASP A 55 13.39 4.31 -20.47
N THR A 56 13.86 4.05 -19.25
CA THR A 56 14.72 2.89 -18.98
C THR A 56 14.02 1.57 -19.30
N LEU A 57 12.72 1.43 -18.98
CA LEU A 57 11.96 0.23 -19.33
C LEU A 57 11.89 0.02 -20.85
N ARG A 58 11.71 1.10 -21.63
CA ARG A 58 11.76 1.03 -23.11
C ARG A 58 13.12 0.60 -23.62
N ASP A 59 14.20 1.16 -23.07
CA ASP A 59 15.58 0.82 -23.45
C ASP A 59 15.90 -0.66 -23.17
N LEU A 60 15.28 -1.24 -22.14
CA LEU A 60 15.40 -2.67 -21.80
C LEU A 60 14.48 -3.57 -22.65
N GLY A 61 13.74 -3.01 -23.60
CA GLY A 61 12.94 -3.74 -24.58
C GLY A 61 11.48 -3.99 -24.16
N ALA A 62 10.97 -3.28 -23.15
CA ALA A 62 9.55 -3.30 -22.83
C ALA A 62 8.75 -2.37 -23.76
N GLU A 63 7.57 -2.81 -24.17
CA GLU A 63 6.58 -1.98 -24.83
C GLU A 63 5.74 -1.24 -23.78
N ILE A 64 5.82 0.10 -23.78
CA ILE A 64 5.06 0.93 -22.84
C ILE A 64 3.78 1.43 -23.50
N ILE A 65 2.64 0.99 -22.97
CA ILE A 65 1.31 1.45 -23.36
C ILE A 65 0.90 2.62 -22.45
N ASP A 66 1.23 3.82 -22.90
CA ASP A 66 1.01 5.07 -22.16
C ASP A 66 -0.42 5.61 -22.31
N SER A 67 -1.39 4.75 -21.98
CA SER A 67 -2.83 5.03 -21.87
C SER A 67 -3.54 3.76 -21.40
N ALA A 68 -3.28 3.35 -20.15
CA ALA A 68 -3.86 2.15 -19.56
C ALA A 68 -4.63 2.45 -18.28
N PRO A 69 -5.74 3.21 -18.33
CA PRO A 69 -6.49 3.56 -17.14
C PRO A 69 -7.09 2.31 -16.48
N ILE A 70 -7.01 2.23 -15.15
CA ILE A 70 -7.84 1.30 -14.39
C ILE A 70 -9.24 1.90 -14.37
N PRO A 71 -10.27 1.28 -15.00
CA PRO A 71 -11.55 1.93 -15.22
C PRO A 71 -12.26 2.40 -13.95
N THR A 72 -12.03 1.67 -12.85
CA THR A 72 -12.67 1.87 -11.54
C THR A 72 -11.80 2.68 -10.55
N ALA A 73 -10.71 3.30 -11.01
CA ALA A 73 -9.71 3.92 -10.12
C ALA A 73 -10.31 4.99 -9.20
N HIS A 74 -11.22 5.82 -9.71
CA HIS A 74 -11.86 6.89 -8.92
C HIS A 74 -12.85 6.33 -7.90
N GLU A 75 -13.71 5.39 -8.30
CA GLU A 75 -14.67 4.74 -7.40
C GLU A 75 -13.96 3.98 -6.28
N LEU A 76 -12.80 3.43 -6.62
CA LEU A 76 -11.91 2.87 -5.65
C LEU A 76 -11.52 3.99 -4.67
N THR A 77 -10.82 5.06 -5.08
CA THR A 77 -10.20 6.04 -4.16
C THR A 77 -11.05 6.52 -2.98
N GLY A 78 -12.37 6.61 -3.12
CA GLY A 78 -13.29 6.89 -2.01
C GLY A 78 -13.12 8.30 -1.44
N GLY A 79 -14.09 8.74 -0.64
CA GLY A 79 -14.05 10.04 0.04
C GLY A 79 -14.10 9.89 1.56
N TRP A 80 -13.71 10.95 2.27
CA TRP A 80 -14.00 11.13 3.69
C TRP A 80 -15.19 12.09 3.87
N PRO A 81 -16.17 11.80 4.74
CA PRO A 81 -16.30 10.59 5.56
C PRO A 81 -16.60 9.36 4.70
N PRO A 82 -16.24 8.15 5.16
CA PRO A 82 -16.49 6.93 4.41
C PRO A 82 -18.00 6.77 4.15
N SER A 83 -18.38 6.57 2.88
CA SER A 83 -19.70 6.03 2.57
C SER A 83 -19.78 4.55 2.97
N ASP A 84 -21.00 4.05 3.15
CA ASP A 84 -21.26 2.71 3.66
C ASP A 84 -20.71 1.58 2.76
N ASP A 85 -20.30 1.85 1.53
CA ASP A 85 -19.78 0.89 0.56
C ASP A 85 -18.26 1.00 0.28
N THR A 86 -17.53 1.83 1.04
CA THR A 86 -16.08 2.03 0.85
C THR A 86 -15.24 0.82 1.29
N PRO A 87 -13.97 0.73 0.82
CA PRO A 87 -12.98 -0.18 1.40
C PRO A 87 -12.87 -0.10 2.92
N LEU A 88 -13.01 1.10 3.49
CA LEU A 88 -12.93 1.30 4.93
C LEU A 88 -14.06 0.56 5.66
N THR A 89 -15.27 0.48 5.09
CA THR A 89 -16.34 -0.32 5.68
C THR A 89 -15.91 -1.76 5.86
N VAL A 90 -15.40 -2.40 4.80
CA VAL A 90 -14.92 -3.79 4.84
C VAL A 90 -13.85 -3.95 5.94
N LEU A 91 -12.85 -3.07 5.96
CA LEU A 91 -11.78 -3.09 6.95
C LEU A 91 -12.29 -2.97 8.39
N LEU A 92 -13.30 -2.11 8.65
CA LEU A 92 -13.86 -1.96 10.00
C LEU A 92 -14.59 -3.22 10.49
N TYR A 93 -15.31 -3.91 9.59
CA TYR A 93 -15.98 -5.19 9.92
C TYR A 93 -14.95 -6.29 10.18
N GLU A 94 -14.00 -6.48 9.25
CA GLU A 94 -12.96 -7.51 9.34
C GLU A 94 -12.04 -7.26 10.53
N PHE A 95 -11.57 -6.02 10.74
CA PHE A 95 -10.70 -5.69 11.88
C PHE A 95 -11.34 -6.06 13.22
N LYS A 96 -12.61 -5.71 13.46
CA LYS A 96 -13.30 -6.09 14.71
C LYS A 96 -13.33 -7.61 14.89
N ALA A 97 -13.69 -8.35 13.84
CA ALA A 97 -13.78 -9.81 13.91
C ALA A 97 -12.40 -10.44 14.16
N ASP A 98 -11.40 -10.02 13.39
CA ASP A 98 -10.06 -10.61 13.38
C ASP A 98 -9.28 -10.25 14.64
N ILE A 99 -9.33 -8.99 15.11
CA ILE A 99 -8.62 -8.60 16.33
C ILE A 99 -9.18 -9.32 17.55
N ASN A 100 -10.51 -9.52 17.62
CA ASN A 100 -11.14 -10.28 18.69
C ASN A 100 -10.71 -11.75 18.65
N ALA A 101 -10.71 -12.38 17.47
CA ALA A 101 -10.27 -13.76 17.31
C ALA A 101 -8.78 -13.92 17.70
N TYR A 102 -7.93 -13.00 17.23
CA TYR A 102 -6.51 -12.99 17.54
C TYR A 102 -6.27 -12.83 19.05
N LEU A 103 -6.83 -11.80 19.69
CA LEU A 103 -6.65 -11.55 21.12
C LEU A 103 -7.16 -12.70 21.99
N ALA A 104 -8.30 -13.31 21.63
CA ALA A 104 -8.81 -14.50 22.30
C ALA A 104 -7.83 -15.68 22.20
N SER A 105 -7.20 -15.87 21.03
CA SER A 105 -6.21 -16.95 20.80
C SER A 105 -4.93 -16.82 21.63
N LEU A 106 -4.63 -15.63 22.14
CA LEU A 106 -3.41 -15.39 22.91
C LEU A 106 -3.44 -16.02 24.31
N GLY A 107 -4.63 -16.37 24.83
CA GLY A 107 -4.78 -17.01 26.14
C GLY A 107 -4.17 -16.15 27.26
N SER A 108 -3.49 -16.76 28.23
CA SER A 108 -2.92 -16.03 29.39
C SER A 108 -1.80 -15.03 29.06
N ARG A 109 -1.34 -14.95 27.80
CA ARG A 109 -0.28 -14.02 27.37
C ARG A 109 -0.70 -12.55 27.37
N THR A 110 -2.00 -12.28 27.43
CA THR A 110 -2.54 -10.92 27.50
C THR A 110 -3.74 -10.88 28.44
N SER A 111 -3.95 -9.72 29.07
CA SER A 111 -5.17 -9.40 29.83
C SER A 111 -6.29 -8.83 28.94
N VAL A 112 -5.95 -8.29 27.76
CA VAL A 112 -6.89 -7.72 26.79
C VAL A 112 -7.48 -8.84 25.92
N ARG A 113 -8.81 -8.96 25.88
CA ARG A 113 -9.50 -10.11 25.25
C ARG A 113 -10.14 -9.82 23.90
N ASP A 114 -10.43 -8.55 23.64
CA ASP A 114 -11.16 -8.08 22.48
C ASP A 114 -10.90 -6.58 22.27
N LEU A 115 -11.49 -6.04 21.21
CA LEU A 115 -11.41 -4.63 20.85
C LEU A 115 -11.96 -3.70 21.93
N ALA A 116 -12.99 -4.11 22.67
CA ALA A 116 -13.55 -3.28 23.74
C ALA A 116 -12.56 -3.15 24.91
N GLY A 117 -11.94 -4.26 25.33
CA GLY A 117 -10.88 -4.24 26.32
C GLY A 117 -9.63 -3.49 25.86
N LEU A 118 -9.34 -3.48 24.55
CA LEU A 118 -8.24 -2.70 23.98
C LEU A 118 -8.52 -1.19 24.03
N ILE A 119 -9.75 -0.78 23.69
CA ILE A 119 -10.20 0.62 23.83
C ILE A 119 -10.09 1.07 25.28
N GLU A 120 -10.60 0.28 26.22
CA GLU A 120 -10.54 0.59 27.65
C GLU A 120 -9.08 0.68 28.15
N PHE A 121 -8.21 -0.22 27.69
CA PHE A 121 -6.79 -0.15 28.00
C PHE A 121 -6.20 1.20 27.56
N ASN A 122 -6.44 1.62 26.32
CA ASN A 122 -5.95 2.90 25.82
C ASN A 122 -6.51 4.09 26.61
N GLU A 123 -7.80 4.07 26.96
CA GLU A 123 -8.43 5.12 27.76
C GLU A 123 -7.79 5.27 29.15
N ARG A 124 -7.49 4.14 29.82
CA ARG A 124 -6.80 4.14 31.13
C ARG A 124 -5.35 4.64 31.04
N HIS A 125 -4.74 4.56 29.86
CA HIS A 125 -3.35 4.94 29.62
C HIS A 125 -3.22 6.08 28.58
N ALA A 126 -4.25 6.93 28.45
CA ALA A 126 -4.36 7.89 27.34
C ALA A 126 -3.16 8.85 27.24
N ALA A 127 -2.58 9.25 28.37
CA ALA A 127 -1.39 10.10 28.39
C ALA A 127 -0.16 9.48 27.70
N HIS A 128 -0.13 8.15 27.57
CA HIS A 128 0.93 7.41 26.90
C HIS A 128 0.51 6.90 25.52
N GLU A 129 -0.68 6.34 25.41
CA GLU A 129 -1.15 5.68 24.18
C GLU A 129 -1.76 6.66 23.16
N MET A 130 -2.31 7.79 23.62
CA MET A 130 -3.00 8.77 22.77
C MET A 130 -2.51 10.22 22.99
N PRO A 131 -1.18 10.49 23.02
CA PRO A 131 -0.66 11.84 23.26
C PRO A 131 -0.86 12.79 22.07
N TYR A 132 -1.10 12.28 20.86
CA TYR A 132 -1.18 13.08 19.63
C TYR A 132 -2.47 12.87 18.83
N PHE A 133 -3.07 11.68 18.90
CA PHE A 133 -4.29 11.31 18.20
C PHE A 133 -5.09 10.29 19.01
N GLY A 134 -6.38 10.16 18.73
CA GLY A 134 -7.29 9.25 19.41
C GLY A 134 -7.32 7.85 18.81
N GLN A 135 -8.43 7.16 19.04
CA GLN A 135 -8.68 5.79 18.57
C GLN A 135 -10.04 5.67 17.87
N GLU A 136 -10.42 6.68 17.09
CA GLU A 136 -11.72 6.81 16.44
C GLU A 136 -12.05 5.61 15.55
N LEU A 137 -11.04 5.07 14.84
CA LEU A 137 -11.21 3.87 14.02
C LEU A 137 -11.55 2.63 14.86
N PHE A 138 -11.06 2.52 16.10
CA PHE A 138 -11.44 1.42 17.00
C PHE A 138 -12.90 1.54 17.41
N HIS A 139 -13.36 2.74 17.73
CA HIS A 139 -14.77 2.98 18.06
C HIS A 139 -15.69 2.68 16.86
N LEU A 140 -15.30 3.11 15.64
CA LEU A 140 -16.03 2.81 14.42
C LEU A 140 -16.08 1.31 14.12
N ALA A 141 -14.97 0.59 14.33
CA ALA A 141 -14.91 -0.85 14.13
C ALA A 141 -15.75 -1.59 15.19
N LEU A 142 -15.64 -1.20 16.47
CA LEU A 142 -16.42 -1.77 17.57
C LEU A 142 -17.94 -1.69 17.30
N ALA A 143 -18.39 -0.61 16.66
CA ALA A 143 -19.79 -0.42 16.28
C ALA A 143 -20.29 -1.31 15.14
N LYS A 144 -19.41 -2.01 14.40
CA LYS A 144 -19.81 -2.88 13.28
C LYS A 144 -20.47 -4.18 13.74
N GLY A 145 -21.34 -4.73 12.89
CA GLY A 145 -22.01 -6.02 13.08
C GLY A 145 -21.10 -7.23 12.80
N PRO A 146 -21.66 -8.44 12.74
CA PRO A 146 -20.93 -9.65 12.33
C PRO A 146 -20.61 -9.65 10.83
N LEU A 147 -19.69 -10.52 10.39
CA LEU A 147 -19.34 -10.71 8.97
C LEU A 147 -20.46 -11.35 8.11
N THR A 148 -21.62 -11.62 8.69
CA THR A 148 -22.83 -12.03 7.97
C THR A 148 -23.76 -10.86 7.66
N ASP A 149 -23.42 -9.65 8.10
CA ASP A 149 -24.21 -8.44 7.86
C ASP A 149 -24.33 -8.17 6.35
N PRO A 150 -25.56 -8.00 5.80
CA PRO A 150 -25.75 -7.68 4.39
C PRO A 150 -24.97 -6.46 3.91
N ALA A 151 -24.79 -5.44 4.77
CA ALA A 151 -24.01 -4.25 4.43
C ALA A 151 -22.53 -4.60 4.19
N TYR A 152 -21.95 -5.44 5.04
CA TYR A 152 -20.59 -5.94 4.87
C TYR A 152 -20.44 -6.78 3.61
N LEU A 153 -21.34 -7.75 3.40
CA LEU A 153 -21.27 -8.65 2.24
C LEU A 153 -21.37 -7.88 0.91
N SER A 154 -22.28 -6.90 0.85
CA SER A 154 -22.44 -6.03 -0.33
C SER A 154 -21.21 -5.16 -0.58
N ALA A 155 -20.64 -4.56 0.47
CA ALA A 155 -19.41 -3.78 0.36
C ALA A 155 -18.24 -4.67 -0.10
N LEU A 156 -18.07 -5.86 0.48
CA LEU A 156 -17.00 -6.79 0.13
C LEU A 156 -17.08 -7.23 -1.34
N GLU A 157 -18.27 -7.64 -1.80
CA GLU A 157 -18.50 -8.05 -3.18
C GLU A 157 -18.20 -6.90 -4.16
N ARG A 158 -18.74 -5.71 -3.88
CA ARG A 158 -18.52 -4.52 -4.71
C ARG A 158 -17.03 -4.17 -4.80
N ASN A 159 -16.33 -4.10 -3.68
CA ASN A 159 -14.91 -3.72 -3.65
C ASN A 159 -14.04 -4.75 -4.38
N ARG A 160 -14.30 -6.05 -4.20
CA ARG A 160 -13.58 -7.11 -4.93
C ARG A 160 -13.84 -7.02 -6.43
N ARG A 161 -15.09 -6.82 -6.86
CA ARG A 161 -15.44 -6.70 -8.28
C ARG A 161 -14.74 -5.49 -8.92
N LEU A 162 -14.81 -4.33 -8.28
CA LEU A 162 -14.20 -3.09 -8.77
C LEU A 162 -12.68 -3.19 -8.84
N ALA A 163 -12.03 -3.85 -7.89
CA ALA A 163 -10.57 -4.00 -7.88
C ALA A 163 -10.06 -5.07 -8.84
N ARG A 164 -10.82 -6.16 -9.05
CA ARG A 164 -10.45 -7.32 -9.87
C ARG A 164 -10.99 -7.21 -11.30
N ALA A 165 -12.12 -7.88 -11.55
CA ALA A 165 -12.71 -8.10 -12.87
C ALA A 165 -13.03 -6.81 -13.61
N ASP A 166 -13.53 -5.78 -12.93
CA ASP A 166 -13.87 -4.48 -13.55
C ASP A 166 -12.68 -3.50 -13.56
N GLY A 167 -11.64 -3.77 -12.75
CA GLY A 167 -10.49 -2.91 -12.53
C GLY A 167 -9.23 -3.44 -13.20
N ILE A 168 -8.34 -4.04 -12.40
CA ILE A 168 -7.01 -4.48 -12.84
C ILE A 168 -7.10 -5.48 -13.99
N ASP A 169 -7.92 -6.53 -13.85
CA ASP A 169 -7.96 -7.60 -14.85
C ASP A 169 -8.51 -7.13 -16.19
N ARG A 170 -9.47 -6.19 -16.15
CA ARG A 170 -10.06 -5.59 -17.34
C ARG A 170 -9.01 -4.89 -18.18
N VAL A 171 -8.26 -3.96 -17.59
CA VAL A 171 -7.25 -3.20 -18.32
C VAL A 171 -6.09 -4.08 -18.79
N LEU A 172 -5.65 -5.04 -17.95
CA LEU A 172 -4.61 -5.99 -18.35
C LEU A 172 -5.06 -6.84 -19.55
N THR A 173 -6.30 -7.33 -19.55
CA THR A 173 -6.83 -8.18 -20.63
C THR A 173 -7.08 -7.39 -21.91
N GLU A 174 -7.79 -6.26 -21.84
CA GLU A 174 -8.20 -5.47 -23.01
C GLU A 174 -6.99 -4.92 -23.78
N LEU A 175 -5.93 -4.52 -23.05
CA LEU A 175 -4.71 -3.97 -23.65
C LEU A 175 -3.59 -5.02 -23.80
N ARG A 176 -3.84 -6.27 -23.40
CA ARG A 176 -2.87 -7.39 -23.41
C ARG A 176 -1.57 -7.00 -22.71
N LEU A 177 -1.67 -6.56 -21.46
CA LEU A 177 -0.55 -6.11 -20.65
C LEU A 177 -0.12 -7.23 -19.71
N ASP A 178 1.18 -7.28 -19.44
CA ASP A 178 1.76 -8.17 -18.43
C ASP A 178 1.71 -7.55 -17.02
N ALA A 179 1.77 -6.22 -16.93
CA ALA A 179 1.67 -5.48 -15.69
C ALA A 179 1.32 -3.99 -15.93
N LEU A 180 0.89 -3.30 -14.87
CA LEU A 180 0.80 -1.85 -14.82
C LEU A 180 2.01 -1.26 -14.10
N VAL A 181 2.46 -0.06 -14.52
CA VAL A 181 3.60 0.65 -13.95
C VAL A 181 3.28 2.10 -13.62
N MET A 182 3.64 2.54 -12.41
CA MET A 182 3.34 3.88 -11.90
C MET A 182 4.28 4.28 -10.75
N PRO A 183 4.46 5.58 -10.43
CA PRO A 183 5.16 5.98 -9.22
C PRO A 183 4.47 5.37 -7.99
N THR A 184 5.26 4.87 -7.04
CA THR A 184 4.71 4.25 -5.82
C THR A 184 3.91 5.24 -4.98
N GLY A 185 4.38 6.49 -4.93
CA GLY A 185 3.81 7.59 -4.17
C GLY A 185 4.72 8.81 -4.26
N GLY A 186 4.32 9.91 -3.61
CA GLY A 186 5.17 11.08 -3.46
C GLY A 186 6.39 10.82 -2.57
N PRO A 187 7.39 11.73 -2.57
CA PRO A 187 8.49 11.66 -1.61
C PRO A 187 7.97 11.71 -0.17
N PRO A 188 8.68 11.10 0.79
CA PRO A 188 8.32 11.16 2.21
C PRO A 188 7.98 12.56 2.70
N ALA A 189 6.85 12.69 3.39
CA ALA A 189 6.44 13.93 4.02
C ALA A 189 7.19 14.19 5.34
N LYS A 190 7.13 15.43 5.81
CA LYS A 190 7.58 15.76 7.18
C LYS A 190 6.58 15.19 8.18
N ILE A 191 7.09 14.80 9.35
CA ILE A 191 6.25 14.49 10.50
C ILE A 191 5.60 15.80 10.97
N ASP A 192 4.28 15.83 10.99
CA ASP A 192 3.48 16.95 11.47
C ASP A 192 2.47 16.43 12.50
N LEU A 193 2.69 16.77 13.77
CA LEU A 193 1.83 16.35 14.89
C LEU A 193 0.56 17.21 15.01
N VAL A 194 0.48 18.34 14.31
CA VAL A 194 -0.66 19.25 14.35
C VAL A 194 -1.68 18.88 13.28
N ASN A 195 -1.22 18.65 12.05
CA ASN A 195 -2.10 18.41 10.91
C ASN A 195 -2.12 16.94 10.46
N GLY A 196 -1.23 16.11 11.00
CA GLY A 196 -1.11 14.70 10.62
C GLY A 196 -0.35 14.49 9.31
N GLU A 197 -0.49 13.29 8.76
CA GLU A 197 0.32 12.85 7.63
C GLU A 197 -0.16 13.44 6.29
N HIS A 198 0.76 14.12 5.60
CA HIS A 198 0.55 14.55 4.23
C HIS A 198 0.83 13.42 3.24
N HIS A 199 -0.24 12.84 2.69
CA HIS A 199 -0.15 11.78 1.68
C HIS A 199 -0.32 12.35 0.26
N ALA A 200 0.70 12.19 -0.58
CA ALA A 200 0.63 12.53 -2.00
C ALA A 200 0.49 11.25 -2.84
N GLY A 201 -0.76 10.90 -3.16
CA GLY A 201 -1.12 9.75 -4.01
C GLY A 201 -0.61 8.39 -3.51
N GLY A 202 -0.84 7.35 -4.30
CA GLY A 202 -0.32 6.02 -3.98
C GLY A 202 -0.75 4.93 -4.96
N ALA A 203 0.14 3.99 -5.23
CA ALA A 203 -0.05 2.92 -6.22
C ALA A 203 -0.72 1.65 -5.67
N SER A 204 -0.75 1.44 -4.35
CA SER A 204 -1.04 0.13 -3.75
C SER A 204 -2.54 -0.21 -3.72
N ARG A 205 -3.39 0.80 -3.66
CA ARG A 205 -4.81 0.66 -3.33
C ARG A 205 -5.60 -0.37 -4.15
N PRO A 206 -5.57 -0.35 -5.50
CA PRO A 206 -6.38 -1.30 -6.28
C PRO A 206 -5.89 -2.74 -6.07
N ALA A 207 -4.58 -2.97 -6.01
CA ALA A 207 -4.03 -4.32 -5.81
C ALA A 207 -4.28 -4.83 -4.39
N ALA A 208 -4.20 -3.97 -3.37
CA ALA A 208 -4.51 -4.34 -1.99
C ALA A 208 -5.97 -4.83 -1.85
N LEU A 209 -6.91 -4.17 -2.52
CA LEU A 209 -8.32 -4.56 -2.51
C LEU A 209 -8.61 -5.80 -3.37
N ALA A 210 -7.85 -5.97 -4.44
CA ALA A 210 -7.92 -7.18 -5.26
C ALA A 210 -7.30 -8.39 -4.55
N GLY A 211 -6.35 -8.18 -3.64
CA GLY A 211 -5.47 -9.25 -3.15
C GLY A 211 -4.46 -9.68 -4.21
N TYR A 212 -4.00 -8.75 -5.04
CA TYR A 212 -3.09 -8.99 -6.17
C TYR A 212 -1.67 -8.53 -5.84
N PRO A 213 -0.66 -9.13 -6.50
CA PRO A 213 0.73 -8.81 -6.22
C PRO A 213 1.09 -7.43 -6.76
N VAL A 214 1.88 -6.70 -5.95
CA VAL A 214 2.57 -5.47 -6.33
C VAL A 214 4.00 -5.54 -5.82
N ILE A 215 4.93 -4.99 -6.59
CA ILE A 215 6.34 -4.85 -6.19
C ILE A 215 6.80 -3.43 -6.47
N THR A 216 7.47 -2.80 -5.50
CA THR A 216 8.10 -1.49 -5.68
C THR A 216 9.62 -1.65 -5.70
N VAL A 217 10.26 -0.98 -6.66
CA VAL A 217 11.72 -0.94 -6.81
C VAL A 217 12.17 0.51 -6.73
N PRO A 218 13.27 0.84 -6.03
CA PRO A 218 13.83 2.19 -6.06
C PRO A 218 14.08 2.65 -7.49
N ALA A 219 13.54 3.82 -7.86
CA ALA A 219 13.64 4.36 -9.22
C ALA A 219 14.49 5.64 -9.28
N GLY A 220 14.62 6.34 -8.16
CA GLY A 220 15.45 7.53 -8.08
C GLY A 220 15.14 8.38 -6.85
N TYR A 221 15.44 9.67 -6.95
CA TYR A 221 15.31 10.61 -5.85
C TYR A 221 14.74 11.94 -6.30
N ALA A 222 13.84 12.49 -5.49
CA ALA A 222 13.33 13.85 -5.59
C ALA A 222 13.89 14.67 -4.42
N TYR A 223 14.74 15.66 -4.70
CA TYR A 223 15.38 16.49 -3.66
C TYR A 223 16.10 15.68 -2.57
N GLY A 224 16.74 14.58 -2.96
CA GLY A 224 17.45 13.67 -2.04
C GLY A 224 16.54 12.65 -1.32
N LEU A 225 15.22 12.71 -1.52
CA LEU A 225 14.26 11.78 -0.95
C LEU A 225 13.91 10.66 -1.95
N PRO A 226 13.83 9.39 -1.52
CA PRO A 226 13.64 8.27 -2.43
C PRO A 226 12.24 8.28 -3.08
N VAL A 227 12.20 7.87 -4.34
CA VAL A 227 10.96 7.60 -5.10
C VAL A 227 11.06 6.21 -5.71
N GLY A 228 9.99 5.42 -5.54
CA GLY A 228 9.87 4.07 -6.09
C GLY A 228 9.04 4.03 -7.38
N LEU A 229 9.28 2.99 -8.17
CA LEU A 229 8.42 2.57 -9.28
C LEU A 229 7.72 1.28 -8.87
N THR A 230 6.38 1.27 -8.96
CA THR A 230 5.56 0.09 -8.67
C THR A 230 5.22 -0.64 -9.96
N PHE A 231 5.38 -1.97 -9.95
CA PHE A 231 4.78 -2.89 -10.91
C PHE A 231 3.61 -3.61 -10.25
N MET A 232 2.49 -3.71 -10.96
CA MET A 232 1.25 -4.31 -10.47
C MET A 232 0.75 -5.38 -11.45
N GLY A 233 0.46 -6.56 -10.93
CA GLY A 233 0.02 -7.71 -11.73
C GLY A 233 -1.39 -8.19 -11.36
N THR A 234 -1.81 -9.27 -12.02
CA THR A 234 -3.01 -10.04 -11.65
C THR A 234 -2.68 -11.09 -10.57
N ALA A 235 -3.69 -11.78 -10.04
CA ALA A 235 -3.54 -12.85 -9.05
C ALA A 235 -2.44 -13.85 -9.44
N LEU A 236 -1.59 -14.20 -8.48
CA LEU A 236 -0.49 -15.16 -8.64
C LEU A 236 0.55 -14.76 -9.72
N GLY A 237 0.58 -13.48 -10.09
CA GLY A 237 1.49 -12.90 -11.09
C GLY A 237 2.90 -12.57 -10.57
N GLU A 238 3.27 -12.99 -9.36
CA GLU A 238 4.59 -12.72 -8.77
C GLU A 238 5.76 -13.11 -9.68
N PRO A 239 5.75 -14.25 -10.40
CA PRO A 239 6.84 -14.61 -11.33
C PRO A 239 7.16 -13.52 -12.36
N SER A 240 6.13 -12.98 -13.02
CA SER A 240 6.30 -11.92 -14.02
C SER A 240 6.78 -10.63 -13.37
N LEU A 241 6.19 -10.25 -12.22
CA LEU A 241 6.57 -9.03 -11.53
C LEU A 241 8.03 -9.07 -11.05
N LEU A 242 8.50 -10.20 -10.52
CA LEU A 242 9.89 -10.37 -10.11
C LEU A 242 10.85 -10.27 -11.29
N LYS A 243 10.48 -10.86 -12.44
CA LYS A 243 11.25 -10.78 -13.67
C LYS A 243 11.42 -9.32 -14.13
N PHE A 244 10.34 -8.54 -14.16
CA PHE A 244 10.37 -7.13 -14.56
C PHE A 244 11.14 -6.25 -13.57
N ALA A 245 10.83 -6.42 -12.28
CA ALA A 245 11.45 -5.68 -11.19
C ALA A 245 12.97 -5.93 -11.14
N PHE A 246 13.40 -7.19 -11.28
CA PHE A 246 14.81 -7.53 -11.25
C PHE A 246 15.58 -6.94 -12.43
N ALA A 247 15.07 -7.06 -13.66
CA ALA A 247 15.70 -6.45 -14.84
C ALA A 247 15.84 -4.92 -14.68
N PHE A 248 14.79 -4.25 -14.21
CA PHE A 248 14.83 -2.81 -13.92
C PHE A 248 15.83 -2.46 -12.81
N GLU A 249 15.85 -3.22 -11.72
CA GLU A 249 16.80 -3.02 -10.62
C GLU A 249 18.25 -3.17 -11.09
N GLN A 250 18.56 -4.21 -11.87
CA GLN A 250 19.93 -4.48 -12.32
C GLN A 250 20.43 -3.40 -13.28
N ALA A 251 19.56 -2.88 -14.14
CA ALA A 251 19.89 -1.82 -15.09
C ALA A 251 20.13 -0.48 -14.39
N THR A 252 19.31 -0.13 -13.40
CA THR A 252 19.34 1.20 -12.77
C THR A 252 20.24 1.27 -11.55
N ARG A 253 20.23 0.22 -10.72
CA ARG A 253 20.83 0.18 -9.38
C ARG A 253 20.56 1.46 -8.59
N ALA A 254 19.34 2.00 -8.72
CA ALA A 254 19.04 3.37 -8.30
C ALA A 254 19.15 3.57 -6.78
N ARG A 255 19.03 2.51 -5.98
CA ARG A 255 19.11 2.56 -4.52
C ARG A 255 20.48 3.06 -4.05
N ARG A 256 20.46 4.07 -3.18
CA ARG A 256 21.62 4.56 -2.42
C ARG A 256 21.40 4.31 -0.93
N PRO A 257 22.43 3.91 -0.17
CA PRO A 257 22.36 3.91 1.29
C PRO A 257 22.00 5.31 1.82
N PRO A 258 21.15 5.42 2.86
CA PRO A 258 20.88 6.71 3.48
C PRO A 258 22.17 7.26 4.11
N THR A 259 22.28 8.58 4.15
CA THR A 259 23.32 9.29 4.90
C THR A 259 22.66 10.17 5.96
N TYR A 260 23.37 10.44 7.05
CA TYR A 260 22.90 11.41 8.02
C TYR A 260 22.86 12.80 7.37
N ALA A 261 21.77 13.51 7.56
CA ALA A 261 21.74 14.92 7.20
C ALA A 261 22.79 15.68 8.02
N PRO A 262 23.41 16.74 7.47
CA PRO A 262 24.28 17.61 8.25
C PRO A 262 23.50 18.14 9.46
N VAL A 263 24.11 18.11 10.65
CA VAL A 263 23.50 18.43 11.97
C VAL A 263 22.71 19.76 12.00
N SER A 264 22.99 20.68 11.07
CA SER A 264 22.44 22.04 11.00
C SER A 264 20.94 22.18 10.65
N ILE A 265 20.21 21.10 10.34
CA ILE A 265 18.77 21.21 9.99
C ILE A 265 17.80 20.95 11.15
N TYR A 266 18.29 20.53 12.32
CA TYR A 266 17.47 20.52 13.52
C TYR A 266 17.59 21.88 14.22
N PRO A 267 16.46 22.53 14.60
CA PRO A 267 16.55 23.66 15.51
C PRO A 267 17.27 23.20 16.79
N PRO A 268 18.10 24.05 17.41
CA PRO A 268 18.76 23.71 18.67
C PRO A 268 17.70 23.30 19.70
N GLU A 269 18.03 22.33 20.55
CA GLU A 269 17.16 21.93 21.66
C GLU A 269 16.70 23.17 22.43
N PRO A 270 15.42 23.27 22.82
CA PRO A 270 14.98 24.36 23.67
C PRO A 270 15.82 24.35 24.95
N PRO A 271 16.24 25.52 25.45
CA PRO A 271 17.07 25.60 26.65
C PRO A 271 16.35 24.87 27.79
N ALA A 272 17.06 23.99 28.48
CA ALA A 272 16.57 23.31 29.67
C ALA A 272 16.00 24.37 30.62
N GLY A 273 14.69 24.30 30.88
CA GLY A 273 13.96 25.31 31.63
C GLY A 273 14.67 25.63 32.94
N SER A 274 15.03 26.90 33.12
CA SER A 274 15.47 27.40 34.42
C SER A 274 14.34 27.18 35.41
N SER A 275 14.57 26.32 36.39
CA SER A 275 13.74 26.18 37.56
C SER A 275 13.76 27.50 38.35
N SER A 276 12.83 28.41 38.04
CA SER A 276 12.53 29.51 38.94
C SER A 276 11.66 28.98 40.08
N GLN A 277 12.32 28.62 41.18
CA GLN A 277 11.66 28.64 42.49
C GLN A 277 11.27 30.07 42.81
N GLY A 278 10.01 30.26 43.17
CA GLY A 278 9.44 31.46 43.78
C GLY A 278 8.30 31.03 44.68
#